data_AF-A0A4R4Q4K4-F1
#
_entry.id   AF-A0A4R4Q4K4-F1
#
_cell.length_a   1.000
_cell.length_b   1.000
_cell.length_c   1.000
_cell.angle_alpha   90.00
_cell.angle_beta   90.00
_cell.angle_gamma   90.00
#
_symmetry.space_group_name_H-M   'P 1'
#
loop_
_entity.id
_entity.type
_entity.pdbx_description
1 polymer ?
#
loop_
_entity_poly.entity_id
_entity_poly.type
_entity_poly.pdbx_seq_one_letter_code
_entity_poly.pdbx_strand_id
1 'polypeptide(L)'
;MTDPLAELSARMAEAHGLDPLAFEARVRRQLARRIARAAQPFKPCPDCGEELPARAFAEDAAAADGLQRRCRPCDASRSAARRSTSPDPGPLT
;
A
#
# COMPACT_ATOMS: atom_id res chain seq x y z
N MET A 1 -4.22 22.10 23.50
CA MET A 1 -5.05 21.79 22.32
C MET A 1 -5.19 20.29 22.27
N THR A 2 -6.41 19.77 22.34
CA THR A 2 -6.69 18.34 22.21
C THR A 2 -6.38 17.87 20.78
N ASP A 3 -5.82 16.67 20.64
CA ASP A 3 -5.63 16.03 19.34
C ASP A 3 -6.98 15.42 18.89
N PRO A 4 -7.66 16.00 17.87
CA PRO A 4 -8.97 15.54 17.44
C PRO A 4 -8.94 14.13 16.84
N LEU A 5 -7.79 13.68 16.31
CA LEU A 5 -7.65 12.31 15.82
C LEU A 5 -7.60 11.32 16.97
N ALA A 6 -6.91 11.66 18.06
CA ALA A 6 -6.86 10.84 19.26
C ALA A 6 -8.26 10.70 19.89
N GLU A 7 -9.01 11.80 20.01
CA GLU A 7 -10.38 11.78 20.53
C GLU A 7 -11.32 10.92 19.67
N LEU A 8 -11.31 11.12 18.35
CA LEU A 8 -12.11 10.31 17.43
C LEU A 8 -11.70 8.83 17.48
N SER A 9 -10.40 8.54 17.55
CA SER A 9 -9.88 7.18 17.60
C SER A 9 -10.31 6.47 18.88
N ALA A 10 -10.25 7.15 20.04
CA ALA A 10 -10.71 6.60 21.31
C ALA A 10 -12.21 6.23 21.27
N ARG A 11 -13.06 7.14 20.77
CA ARG A 11 -14.50 6.90 20.64
C ARG A 11 -14.83 5.73 19.72
N MET A 12 -14.10 5.60 18.60
CA MET A 12 -14.28 4.48 17.68
C MET A 12 -13.76 3.16 18.25
N ALA A 13 -12.64 3.18 18.98
CA ALA A 13 -12.10 2.00 19.61
C ALA A 13 -13.06 1.43 20.66
N GLU A 14 -13.63 2.30 21.52
CA GLU A 14 -14.65 1.91 22.51
C GLU A 14 -15.90 1.31 21.83
N ALA A 15 -16.45 1.99 20.81
CA ALA A 15 -17.63 1.53 20.08
C ALA A 15 -17.47 0.14 19.44
N HIS A 16 -16.23 -0.29 19.18
CA HIS A 16 -15.91 -1.56 18.55
C HIS A 16 -15.14 -2.55 19.44
N GLY A 17 -14.95 -2.25 20.73
CA GLY A 17 -14.20 -3.12 21.66
C GLY A 17 -12.74 -3.32 21.28
N LEU A 18 -12.09 -2.30 20.72
CA LEU A 18 -10.68 -2.33 20.30
C LEU A 18 -9.79 -1.62 21.32
N ASP A 19 -8.51 -2.00 21.37
CA ASP A 19 -7.51 -1.23 22.12
C ASP A 19 -7.33 0.18 21.51
N PRO A 20 -7.55 1.27 22.28
CA PRO A 20 -7.53 2.63 21.73
C PRO A 20 -6.19 3.03 21.13
N LEU A 21 -5.07 2.69 21.77
CA LEU A 21 -3.74 3.09 21.32
C LEU A 21 -3.32 2.33 20.06
N ALA A 22 -3.58 1.02 20.00
CA ALA A 22 -3.34 0.21 18.81
C ALA A 22 -4.24 0.64 17.65
N PHE A 23 -5.50 0.97 17.93
CA PHE A 23 -6.43 1.49 16.92
C PHE A 23 -5.92 2.83 16.35
N GLU A 24 -5.55 3.77 17.21
CA GLU A 24 -5.01 5.07 16.80
C GLU A 24 -3.73 4.90 15.96
N ALA A 25 -2.77 4.06 16.41
CA ALA A 25 -1.55 3.78 15.66
C ALA A 25 -1.85 3.21 14.26
N ARG A 26 -2.87 2.35 14.14
CA ARG A 26 -3.33 1.80 12.86
C ARG A 26 -3.99 2.88 11.99
N VAL A 27 -4.80 3.76 12.56
CA VAL A 27 -5.44 4.88 11.83
C VAL A 27 -4.39 5.86 11.32
N ARG A 28 -3.46 6.30 12.17
CA ARG A 28 -2.34 7.19 11.80
C ARG A 28 -1.52 6.61 10.66
N ARG A 29 -1.17 5.32 10.73
CA ARG A 29 -0.44 4.62 9.66
C ARG A 29 -1.21 4.61 8.34
N GLN A 30 -2.51 4.31 8.37
CA GLN A 30 -3.35 4.29 7.16
C GLN A 30 -3.51 5.69 6.56
N LEU A 31 -3.70 6.72 7.40
CA LEU A 31 -3.84 8.10 6.96
C LEU A 31 -2.53 8.62 6.34
N ALA A 32 -1.38 8.40 6.99
CA ALA A 32 -0.08 8.79 6.45
C ALA A 32 0.18 8.18 5.06
N ARG A 33 -0.15 6.90 4.87
CA ARG A 33 -0.05 6.22 3.57
C ARG A 33 -0.95 6.86 2.52
N ARG A 34 -2.21 7.19 2.86
CA ARG A 34 -3.13 7.86 1.94
C ARG A 34 -2.63 9.23 1.51
N ILE A 35 -2.11 10.02 2.45
CA ILE A 35 -1.57 11.36 2.18
C ILE A 35 -0.33 11.26 1.28
N ALA A 36 0.62 10.36 1.58
CA ALA A 36 1.82 10.18 0.77
C ALA A 36 1.48 9.84 -0.70
N ARG A 37 0.48 8.97 -0.91
CA ARG A 37 -0.01 8.65 -2.26
C ARG A 37 -0.68 9.82 -2.96
N ALA A 38 -1.51 10.58 -2.24
CA ALA A 38 -2.18 11.76 -2.80
C ALA A 38 -1.19 12.87 -3.17
N ALA A 39 -0.07 12.97 -2.45
CA ALA A 39 0.99 13.93 -2.72
C ALA A 39 1.80 13.63 -3.99
N GLN A 40 1.76 12.40 -4.50
CA GLN A 40 2.45 11.98 -5.73
C GLN A 40 1.41 11.86 -6.87
N PRO A 41 1.07 12.93 -7.61
CA PRO A 41 0.06 12.84 -8.65
C PRO A 41 0.53 11.96 -9.83
N PHE A 42 1.83 11.99 -10.14
CA PHE A 42 2.47 11.23 -11.22
C PHE A 42 3.77 10.58 -10.74
N LYS A 43 4.14 9.45 -11.35
CA LYS A 43 5.35 8.69 -11.07
C LYS A 43 5.84 8.00 -12.35
N PRO A 44 7.16 7.98 -12.62
CA PRO A 44 7.72 7.24 -13.74
C PRO A 44 7.71 5.73 -13.48
N CYS A 45 7.32 4.94 -14.48
CA CYS A 45 7.52 3.50 -14.43
C CYS A 45 8.89 3.13 -15.00
N PRO A 46 9.76 2.42 -14.25
CA PRO A 46 11.09 2.06 -14.73
C PRO A 46 11.10 1.00 -15.85
N ASP A 47 9.98 0.31 -16.08
CA ASP A 47 9.91 -0.78 -17.04
C ASP A 47 9.39 -0.30 -18.41
N CYS A 48 8.36 0.57 -18.46
CA CYS A 48 7.90 1.17 -19.72
C CYS A 48 8.47 2.58 -19.99
N GLY A 49 9.05 3.23 -18.99
CA GLY A 49 9.62 4.58 -19.10
C GLY A 49 8.60 5.72 -19.06
N GLU A 50 7.30 5.43 -19.02
CA GLU A 50 6.24 6.44 -19.04
C GLU A 50 6.04 7.09 -17.67
N GLU A 51 5.75 8.40 -17.68
CA GLU A 51 5.25 9.14 -16.52
C GLU A 51 3.74 8.94 -16.42
N LEU A 52 3.31 8.19 -15.40
CA LEU A 52 1.93 7.73 -15.25
C LEU A 52 1.33 8.30 -13.97
N PRO A 53 0.01 8.52 -13.92
CA PRO A 53 -0.62 8.98 -12.69
C PRO A 53 -0.45 7.93 -11.58
N ALA A 54 -0.34 8.34 -10.31
CA ALA A 54 -0.17 7.40 -9.18
C ALA A 54 -1.24 6.30 -9.13
N ARG A 55 -2.47 6.63 -9.57
CA ARG A 55 -3.56 5.66 -9.72
C ARG A 55 -3.27 4.55 -10.73
N ALA A 56 -2.20 4.60 -11.52
CA ALA A 56 -1.76 3.53 -12.43
C ALA A 56 -0.86 2.50 -11.72
N PHE A 57 -0.43 2.78 -10.48
CA PHE A 57 0.39 1.92 -9.65
C PHE A 57 -0.50 1.26 -8.58
N ALA A 58 -0.18 0.02 -8.20
CA ALA A 58 -0.86 -0.66 -7.10
C ALA A 58 -0.36 -0.13 -5.74
N GLU A 59 -1.16 -0.28 -4.69
CA GLU A 59 -0.74 0.12 -3.34
C GLU A 59 0.35 -0.81 -2.81
N ASP A 60 1.38 -0.24 -2.19
CA ASP A 60 2.41 -0.99 -1.47
C ASP A 60 2.68 -0.34 -0.12
N ALA A 61 2.25 -1.01 0.93
CA ALA A 61 2.39 -0.59 2.32
C ALA A 61 3.84 -0.51 2.82
N ALA A 62 4.77 -1.21 2.14
CA ALA A 62 6.18 -1.24 2.46
C ALA A 62 6.99 -0.20 1.66
N ALA A 63 6.44 0.34 0.58
CA ALA A 63 7.07 1.39 -0.20
C ALA A 63 7.00 2.75 0.51
N ALA A 64 8.05 3.57 0.36
CA ALA A 64 8.13 4.89 1.00
C ALA A 64 7.04 5.86 0.53
N ASP A 65 6.65 5.79 -0.75
CA ASP A 65 5.57 6.58 -1.36
C ASP A 65 4.20 5.88 -1.28
N GLY A 66 4.13 4.68 -0.69
CA GLY A 66 2.90 3.90 -0.58
C GLY A 66 2.44 3.24 -1.88
N LEU A 67 3.25 3.25 -2.95
CA LEU A 67 2.92 2.71 -4.27
C LEU A 67 3.98 1.73 -4.76
N GLN A 68 3.55 0.74 -5.53
CA GLN A 68 4.45 -0.17 -6.23
C GLN A 68 5.44 0.59 -7.12
N ARG A 69 6.61 -0.01 -7.36
CA ARG A 69 7.64 0.59 -8.22
C ARG A 69 7.23 0.64 -9.70
N ARG A 70 6.39 -0.30 -10.15
CA ARG A 70 5.96 -0.46 -11.55
C ARG A 70 4.47 -0.15 -11.69
N CYS A 71 4.07 0.30 -12.87
CA CYS A 71 2.66 0.41 -13.21
C CYS A 71 1.99 -0.98 -13.24
N ARG A 72 0.67 -1.03 -13.07
CA ARG A 72 -0.09 -2.29 -13.05
C ARG A 72 0.15 -3.18 -14.28
N PRO A 73 0.22 -2.66 -15.52
CA PRO A 73 0.50 -3.48 -16.70
C PRO A 73 1.85 -4.19 -16.63
N CYS A 74 2.92 -3.46 -16.29
CA CYS A 74 4.27 -4.03 -16.17
C CYS A 74 4.37 -5.00 -15.00
N ASP A 75 3.66 -4.77 -13.90
CA ASP A 75 3.62 -5.71 -12.79
C ASP A 75 2.86 -7.01 -13.15
N ALA A 76 1.75 -6.89 -13.89
CA ALA A 76 0.98 -8.02 -14.37
C ALA A 76 1.78 -8.90 -15.34
N SER A 77 2.50 -8.30 -16.29
CA SER A 77 3.33 -9.06 -17.24
C SER A 77 4.44 -9.83 -16.52
N ARG A 78 5.11 -9.17 -15.57
CA ARG A 78 6.17 -9.79 -14.77
C ARG A 78 5.66 -10.91 -13.87
N SER A 79 4.48 -10.73 -13.30
CA SER A 79 3.84 -11.76 -12.47
C SER A 79 3.36 -12.95 -13.30
N ALA A 80 2.90 -12.74 -14.53
CA ALA A 80 2.61 -13.82 -15.48
C ALA A 80 3.87 -14.61 -15.84
N ALA A 81 4.97 -13.92 -16.18
CA ALA A 81 6.25 -14.56 -16.49
C ALA A 81 6.78 -15.39 -15.31
N ARG A 82 6.61 -14.91 -14.07
CA ARG A 82 6.97 -15.69 -12.86
C ARG A 82 6.17 -16.97 -12.72
N ARG A 83 4.86 -16.92 -12.99
CA ARG A 83 3.99 -18.11 -12.91
C ARG A 83 4.36 -19.14 -13.99
N SER A 84 4.70 -18.69 -15.19
CA SER A 84 5.09 -19.60 -16.28
C SER A 84 6.49 -20.20 -16.09
N THR A 85 7.38 -19.54 -15.35
CA THR A 85 8.75 -20.02 -15.10
C THR A 85 8.93 -20.68 -13.75
N SER A 86 7.87 -20.87 -12.97
CA SER A 86 7.97 -21.54 -11.67
C SER A 86 8.46 -22.97 -11.93
N PRO A 87 9.69 -23.32 -11.49
CA PRO A 87 10.16 -24.68 -11.65
C PRO A 87 9.24 -25.58 -10.83
N ASP A 88 8.88 -26.72 -11.41
CA ASP A 88 8.15 -27.79 -10.70
C ASP A 88 8.82 -27.99 -9.34
N PRO A 89 8.09 -27.91 -8.19
CA PRO A 89 8.71 -27.96 -6.86
C PRO A 89 9.44 -29.28 -6.56
N GLY A 90 9.53 -30.18 -7.54
CA GLY A 90 9.98 -31.55 -7.39
C GLY A 90 8.97 -32.34 -6.56
N PRO A 91 9.04 -33.68 -6.60
CA PRO A 91 8.28 -34.48 -5.66
C PRO A 91 8.75 -34.17 -4.23
N LEU A 92 7.80 -33.89 -3.34
CA LEU A 92 8.03 -33.91 -1.89
C LEU A 92 8.24 -35.38 -1.49
N THR A 93 9.50 -35.82 -1.46
CA THR A 93 9.90 -37.11 -0.88
C THR A 93 10.10 -37.00 0.62
#